data_AF-A0A511UWY7-F1
#
_entry.id   AF-A0A511UWY7-F1
#
_cell.length_a   1.000
_cell.length_b   1.000
_cell.length_c   1.000
_cell.angle_alpha   90.00
_cell.angle_beta   90.00
_cell.angle_gamma   90.00
#
_symmetry.space_group_name_H-M   'P 1'
#
loop_
_entity.id
_entity.type
_entity.pdbx_description
1 polymer ?
#
loop_
_entity_poly.entity_id
_entity_poly.type
_entity_poly.pdbx_seq_one_letter_code
_entity_poly.pdbx_strand_id
1 'polypeptide(L)'
;MLCQKGFTFIETLISLSVLSLLLILTVPLVSSTVKSQEKSLFLKTLQSDILYVQNYSLGIREYRTKLAFHKTFYTVHKNLTESPITRKLPEGWEVERSMYHTIYFLNGTIGSAGTIRINTNEGHVLKIIFPLGKGRCYIVQE
;
A
#
# COMPACT_ATOMS: atom_id res chain seq x y z
N MET A 1 47.19 47.03 -10.33
CA MET A 1 46.07 46.26 -10.91
C MET A 1 46.19 44.84 -10.37
N LEU A 2 45.58 44.57 -9.21
CA LEU A 2 45.84 43.36 -8.42
C LEU A 2 45.04 42.17 -8.98
N CYS A 3 45.74 41.09 -9.28
CA CYS A 3 45.22 39.87 -9.89
C CYS A 3 44.19 39.15 -9.00
N GLN A 4 42.90 39.30 -9.30
CA GLN A 4 41.81 38.46 -8.79
C GLN A 4 41.49 37.33 -9.78
N LYS A 5 42.36 36.32 -9.93
CA LYS A 5 42.13 35.23 -10.91
C LYS A 5 42.23 33.80 -10.36
N GLY A 6 42.46 33.63 -9.05
CA GLY A 6 42.61 32.30 -8.41
C GLY A 6 41.52 31.92 -7.40
N PHE A 7 40.71 32.87 -6.93
CA PHE A 7 39.77 32.62 -5.82
C PHE A 7 38.50 31.88 -6.24
N THR A 8 38.00 32.09 -7.45
CA THR A 8 36.70 31.53 -7.87
C THR A 8 36.71 30.02 -8.11
N PHE A 9 37.81 29.42 -8.55
CA PHE A 9 37.84 27.98 -8.84
C PHE A 9 37.88 27.12 -7.58
N ILE A 10 38.77 27.44 -6.64
CA ILE A 10 38.86 26.69 -5.37
C ILE A 10 37.60 26.90 -4.52
N GLU A 11 37.05 28.11 -4.53
CA GLU A 11 35.84 28.46 -3.78
C GLU A 11 34.60 27.77 -4.34
N THR A 12 34.45 27.70 -5.67
CA THR A 12 33.37 26.92 -6.29
C THR A 12 33.53 25.42 -6.02
N LEU A 13 34.75 24.89 -5.97
CA LEU A 13 35.01 23.49 -5.65
C LEU A 13 34.66 23.16 -4.19
N ILE A 14 35.00 24.05 -3.27
CA ILE A 14 34.62 23.94 -1.85
C ILE A 14 33.10 24.06 -1.69
N SER A 15 32.47 25.03 -2.35
CA SER A 15 31.01 25.21 -2.33
C SER A 15 30.27 23.98 -2.87
N LEU A 16 30.72 23.42 -4.00
CA LEU A 16 30.18 22.16 -4.54
C LEU A 16 30.39 20.98 -3.59
N SER A 17 31.54 20.92 -2.92
CA SER A 17 31.85 19.84 -1.98
C SER A 17 30.93 19.88 -0.77
N VAL A 18 30.70 21.08 -0.21
CA VAL A 18 29.74 21.28 0.88
C VAL A 18 28.33 20.96 0.42
N LEU A 19 27.91 21.42 -0.76
CA LEU A 19 26.60 21.11 -1.32
C LEU A 19 26.41 19.60 -1.53
N SER A 20 27.44 18.92 -2.05
CA SER A 20 27.42 17.47 -2.27
C SER A 20 27.28 16.70 -0.95
N LEU A 21 28.01 17.12 0.10
CA LEU A 21 27.89 16.54 1.44
C LEU A 21 26.48 16.73 2.00
N LEU A 22 25.89 17.92 1.85
CA LEU A 22 24.52 18.20 2.28
C LEU A 22 23.49 17.34 1.53
N LEU A 23 23.69 17.13 0.22
CA LEU A 23 22.83 16.27 -0.61
C LEU A 23 22.93 14.80 -0.18
N ILE A 24 24.13 14.29 0.08
CA ILE A 24 24.32 12.90 0.54
C ILE A 24 23.61 12.66 1.88
N LEU A 25 23.63 13.65 2.79
CA LEU A 25 22.97 13.54 4.09
C LEU A 25 21.43 13.61 4.02
N THR A 26 20.87 14.28 3.00
CA THR A 26 19.41 14.46 2.86
C THR A 26 18.71 13.29 2.17
N VAL A 27 19.37 12.60 1.24
CA VAL A 27 18.82 11.43 0.52
C VAL A 27 18.28 10.31 1.43
N PRO A 28 19.02 9.81 2.45
CA PRO A 28 18.52 8.73 3.30
C PRO A 28 17.30 9.15 4.13
N LEU A 29 17.20 10.43 4.53
CA LEU A 29 16.10 10.94 5.35
C LEU A 29 14.76 10.93 4.60
N VAL A 30 14.77 11.29 3.32
CA VAL A 30 13.58 11.29 2.46
C VAL A 30 13.06 9.88 2.21
N SER A 31 13.95 8.90 2.04
CA SER A 31 13.59 7.52 1.70
C SER A 31 12.71 6.83 2.76
N SER A 32 13.00 7.07 4.05
CA SER A 32 12.22 6.52 5.16
C SER A 32 10.81 7.10 5.24
N THR A 33 10.68 8.41 4.97
CA THR A 33 9.41 9.13 4.99
C THR A 33 8.50 8.68 3.86
N VAL A 34 9.05 8.45 2.66
CA VAL A 34 8.29 7.98 1.50
C VAL A 34 7.69 6.59 1.72
N LYS A 35 8.46 5.64 2.26
CA LYS A 35 7.98 4.28 2.56
C LYS A 35 6.82 4.25 3.57
N SER A 36 6.93 5.07 4.62
CA SER A 36 5.86 5.22 5.63
C SER A 36 4.56 5.77 5.01
N GLN A 37 4.68 6.75 4.11
CA GLN A 37 3.52 7.29 3.40
C GLN A 37 2.89 6.28 2.45
N GLU A 38 3.69 5.48 1.73
CA GLU A 38 3.20 4.43 0.83
C GLU A 38 2.38 3.38 1.58
N LYS A 39 2.88 2.92 2.75
CA LYS A 39 2.14 2.03 3.66
C LYS A 39 0.80 2.62 4.09
N SER A 40 0.80 3.85 4.57
CA SER A 40 -0.42 4.52 5.03
C SER A 40 -1.44 4.69 3.91
N LEU A 41 -0.98 5.06 2.71
CA LEU A 41 -1.82 5.22 1.52
C LEU A 41 -2.44 3.89 1.08
N PHE A 42 -1.65 2.82 1.05
CA PHE A 42 -2.14 1.49 0.73
C PHE A 42 -3.24 1.05 1.70
N LEU A 43 -3.02 1.17 3.01
CA LEU A 43 -4.00 0.76 4.03
C LEU A 43 -5.30 1.57 3.94
N LYS A 44 -5.21 2.89 3.71
CA LYS A 44 -6.38 3.74 3.49
C LYS A 44 -7.14 3.34 2.23
N THR A 45 -6.42 3.08 1.15
CA THR A 45 -7.01 2.64 -0.13
C THR A 45 -7.72 1.30 0.04
N LEU A 46 -7.08 0.33 0.68
CA LEU A 46 -7.66 -0.97 0.96
C LEU A 46 -8.94 -0.85 1.81
N GLN A 47 -8.90 -0.03 2.87
CA GLN A 47 -10.08 0.20 3.71
C GLN A 47 -11.23 0.86 2.93
N SER A 48 -10.91 1.82 2.05
CA SER A 48 -11.88 2.45 1.16
C SER A 48 -12.47 1.45 0.16
N ASP A 49 -11.63 0.61 -0.45
CA ASP A 49 -12.06 -0.42 -1.41
C ASP A 49 -12.98 -1.46 -0.72
N ILE A 50 -12.67 -1.88 0.52
CA ILE A 50 -13.52 -2.77 1.31
C ILE A 50 -14.90 -2.13 1.56
N LEU A 51 -14.93 -0.88 2.02
CA LEU A 51 -16.18 -0.16 2.27
C LEU A 51 -16.97 0.04 0.97
N TYR A 52 -16.27 0.33 -0.13
CA TYR A 52 -16.87 0.49 -1.44
C TYR A 52 -17.58 -0.79 -1.90
N VAL A 53 -16.89 -1.94 -1.82
CA VAL A 53 -17.43 -3.26 -2.16
C VAL A 53 -18.61 -3.62 -1.25
N GLN A 54 -18.48 -3.36 0.05
CA GLN A 54 -19.54 -3.61 1.01
C GLN A 54 -20.80 -2.78 0.68
N ASN A 55 -20.65 -1.47 0.46
CA ASN A 55 -21.78 -0.61 0.09
C ASN A 55 -22.37 -0.99 -1.27
N TYR A 56 -21.54 -1.34 -2.25
CA TYR A 56 -22.03 -1.79 -3.56
C TYR A 56 -22.86 -3.07 -3.45
N SER A 57 -22.49 -3.97 -2.55
CA SER A 57 -23.24 -5.21 -2.31
C SER A 57 -24.60 -5.02 -1.60
N LEU A 58 -24.94 -3.80 -1.15
CA LEU A 58 -26.23 -3.54 -0.49
C LEU A 58 -27.39 -3.84 -1.44
N GLY A 59 -28.35 -4.67 -0.99
CA GLY A 59 -29.46 -5.12 -1.82
C GLY A 59 -29.10 -6.16 -2.88
N ILE A 60 -27.81 -6.46 -3.09
CA ILE A 60 -27.35 -7.54 -3.98
C ILE A 60 -27.33 -8.84 -3.17
N ARG A 61 -28.19 -9.79 -3.56
CA ARG A 61 -28.36 -11.11 -2.93
C ARG A 61 -27.55 -12.22 -3.58
N GLU A 62 -26.60 -11.87 -4.44
CA GLU A 62 -25.74 -12.82 -5.13
C GLU A 62 -24.27 -12.52 -4.84
N TYR A 63 -23.43 -13.56 -4.82
CA TYR A 63 -21.98 -13.48 -4.57
C TYR A 63 -21.18 -12.91 -5.75
N ARG A 64 -21.66 -11.80 -6.33
CA ARG A 64 -21.03 -11.15 -7.48
C ARG A 64 -19.96 -10.16 -7.09
N THR A 65 -20.06 -9.60 -5.88
CA THR A 65 -19.14 -8.58 -5.36
C THR A 65 -18.10 -9.26 -4.47
N LYS A 66 -16.82 -9.11 -4.81
CA LYS A 66 -15.72 -9.83 -4.14
C LYS A 66 -14.39 -9.10 -4.18
N LEU A 67 -13.55 -9.38 -3.19
CA LEU A 67 -12.12 -9.03 -3.16
C LEU A 67 -11.31 -10.31 -3.31
N ALA A 68 -10.44 -10.41 -4.31
CA ALA A 68 -9.54 -11.55 -4.46
C ALA A 68 -8.09 -11.11 -4.23
N PHE A 69 -7.38 -11.83 -3.36
CA PHE A 69 -5.99 -11.55 -3.03
C PHE A 69 -5.05 -12.52 -3.76
N HIS A 70 -3.98 -11.98 -4.34
CA HIS A 70 -2.92 -12.70 -5.03
C HIS A 70 -1.56 -12.31 -4.43
N LYS A 71 -0.47 -12.92 -4.91
CA LYS A 71 0.88 -12.72 -4.36
C LYS A 71 1.25 -11.25 -4.16
N THR A 72 1.09 -10.43 -5.20
CA THR A 72 1.60 -9.05 -5.27
C THR A 72 0.52 -8.02 -5.61
N PHE A 73 -0.73 -8.45 -5.72
CA PHE A 73 -1.86 -7.56 -6.01
C PHE A 73 -3.17 -8.14 -5.47
N TYR A 74 -4.18 -7.30 -5.35
CA TYR A 74 -5.55 -7.72 -5.12
C TYR A 74 -6.48 -7.15 -6.19
N THR A 75 -7.61 -7.80 -6.42
CA THR A 75 -8.63 -7.37 -7.36
C THR A 75 -9.95 -7.10 -6.67
N VAL A 76 -10.60 -6.02 -7.10
CA VAL A 76 -11.91 -5.59 -6.63
C VAL A 76 -12.93 -5.87 -7.74
N HIS A 77 -13.85 -6.78 -7.49
CA HIS A 77 -14.92 -7.12 -8.41
C HIS A 77 -16.25 -6.57 -7.89
N LYS A 78 -16.91 -5.72 -8.67
CA LYS A 78 -18.25 -5.19 -8.34
C LYS A 78 -19.34 -6.18 -8.75
N ASN A 79 -19.18 -6.75 -9.94
CA ASN A 79 -20.04 -7.75 -10.53
C ASN A 79 -19.23 -8.75 -11.37
N LEU A 80 -19.92 -9.66 -12.07
CA LEU A 80 -19.30 -10.72 -12.87
C LEU A 80 -18.86 -10.26 -14.28
N THR A 81 -19.33 -9.09 -14.74
CA THR A 81 -19.25 -8.69 -16.15
C THR A 81 -18.24 -7.56 -16.39
N GLU A 82 -18.07 -6.67 -15.41
CA GLU A 82 -17.10 -5.59 -15.46
C GLU A 82 -15.68 -6.09 -15.16
N SER A 83 -14.70 -5.43 -15.77
CA SER A 83 -13.29 -5.70 -15.46
C SER A 83 -13.01 -5.32 -14.00
N PRO A 84 -12.26 -6.16 -13.27
CA PRO A 84 -11.90 -5.86 -11.90
C PRO A 84 -10.95 -4.68 -11.81
N ILE A 85 -11.05 -3.93 -10.71
CA ILE A 85 -10.05 -2.93 -10.37
C ILE A 85 -8.87 -3.66 -9.74
N THR A 86 -7.72 -3.62 -10.40
CA THR A 86 -6.49 -4.24 -9.88
C THR A 86 -5.68 -3.23 -9.07
N ARG A 87 -5.27 -3.63 -7.88
CA ARG A 87 -4.49 -2.83 -6.94
C ARG A 87 -3.20 -3.57 -6.59
N LYS A 88 -2.07 -2.95 -6.89
CA LYS A 88 -0.75 -3.53 -6.58
C LYS A 88 -0.44 -3.34 -5.09
N LEU A 89 0.21 -4.32 -4.49
CA LEU A 89 0.81 -4.16 -3.17
C LEU A 89 2.07 -3.27 -3.28
N PRO A 90 2.46 -2.59 -2.19
CA PRO A 90 3.73 -1.87 -2.11
C PRO A 90 4.92 -2.77 -2.43
N GLU A 91 6.03 -2.18 -2.84
CA GLU A 91 7.21 -2.95 -3.24
C GLU A 91 7.77 -3.77 -2.06
N GLY A 92 8.02 -5.06 -2.31
CA GLY A 92 8.50 -6.01 -1.30
C GLY A 92 7.42 -6.54 -0.35
N TRP A 93 6.14 -6.22 -0.59
CA TRP A 93 5.02 -6.81 0.15
C TRP A 93 4.45 -8.00 -0.59
N GLU A 94 4.22 -9.11 0.12
CA GLU A 94 3.66 -10.32 -0.45
C GLU A 94 2.54 -10.90 0.40
N VAL A 95 1.43 -11.28 -0.23
CA VAL A 95 0.39 -12.06 0.43
C VAL A 95 0.89 -13.49 0.63
N GLU A 96 0.67 -14.04 1.82
CA GLU A 96 1.02 -15.43 2.11
C GLU A 96 0.25 -16.37 1.18
N ARG A 97 0.94 -17.32 0.53
CA ARG A 97 0.35 -18.23 -0.48
C ARG A 97 -0.83 -19.04 0.06
N SER A 98 -0.76 -19.43 1.33
CA SER A 98 -1.82 -20.17 2.03
C SER A 98 -3.12 -19.36 2.18
N MET A 99 -3.05 -18.03 1.98
CA MET A 99 -4.14 -17.08 2.17
C MET A 99 -4.61 -16.42 0.87
N TYR A 100 -4.29 -17.01 -0.29
CA TYR A 100 -4.94 -16.63 -1.54
C TYR A 100 -6.41 -17.02 -1.47
N HIS A 101 -7.23 -16.08 -1.01
CA HIS A 101 -8.64 -16.29 -0.81
C HIS A 101 -9.45 -15.13 -1.38
N THR A 102 -10.69 -15.45 -1.73
CA THR A 102 -11.67 -14.49 -2.20
C THR A 102 -12.64 -14.18 -1.08
N ILE A 103 -12.71 -12.92 -0.69
CA ILE A 103 -13.68 -12.43 0.30
C ILE A 103 -14.92 -11.98 -0.47
N TYR A 104 -16.04 -12.65 -0.23
CA TYR A 104 -17.30 -12.33 -0.88
C TYR A 104 -18.15 -11.41 -0.02
N PHE A 105 -18.91 -10.55 -0.68
CA PHE A 105 -19.82 -9.61 -0.03
C PHE A 105 -21.24 -9.85 -0.52
N LEU A 106 -22.19 -9.83 0.41
CA LEU A 106 -23.60 -10.14 0.18
C LEU A 106 -24.46 -9.20 1.03
N ASN A 107 -25.37 -8.47 0.41
CA ASN A 107 -26.32 -7.59 1.09
C ASN A 107 -25.66 -6.63 2.12
N GLY A 108 -24.50 -6.07 1.79
CA GLY A 108 -23.74 -5.19 2.68
C GLY A 108 -23.00 -5.91 3.81
N THR A 109 -22.88 -7.23 3.75
CA THR A 109 -22.22 -8.06 4.76
C THR A 109 -21.09 -8.87 4.15
N ILE A 110 -20.09 -9.20 4.98
CA ILE A 110 -19.02 -10.12 4.61
C ILE A 110 -19.62 -11.53 4.62
N GLY A 111 -19.70 -12.15 3.45
CA GLY A 111 -20.28 -13.47 3.23
C GLY A 111 -19.30 -14.62 3.48
N SER A 112 -17.99 -14.37 3.44
CA SER A 112 -16.95 -15.34 3.81
C SER A 112 -15.98 -14.74 4.83
N ALA A 113 -15.87 -15.37 6.00
CA ALA A 113 -14.81 -15.02 6.95
C ALA A 113 -13.45 -15.37 6.35
N GLY A 114 -12.45 -14.55 6.65
CA GLY A 114 -11.09 -14.82 6.25
C GLY A 114 -10.12 -13.92 6.99
N THR A 115 -8.87 -14.37 7.08
CA THR A 115 -7.76 -13.50 7.46
C THR A 115 -6.77 -13.52 6.32
N ILE A 116 -6.31 -12.35 5.90
CA ILE A 116 -5.28 -12.18 4.88
C ILE A 116 -4.02 -11.69 5.59
N ARG A 117 -2.93 -12.43 5.45
CA ARG A 117 -1.60 -12.05 5.95
C ARG A 117 -0.78 -11.50 4.81
N ILE A 118 -0.23 -10.32 5.02
CA ILE A 118 0.70 -9.67 4.12
C ILE A 118 2.04 -9.57 4.84
N ASN A 119 3.05 -10.21 4.27
CA ASN A 119 4.43 -10.09 4.69
C ASN A 119 4.99 -8.78 4.14
N THR A 120 5.53 -7.94 5.02
CA THR A 120 6.19 -6.69 4.63
C THR A 120 7.69 -6.91 4.53
N ASN A 121 8.36 -6.07 3.75
CA ASN A 121 9.83 -6.04 3.62
C ASN A 121 10.56 -5.76 4.95
N GLU A 122 9.90 -5.14 5.92
CA GLU A 122 10.40 -4.83 7.26
C GLU A 122 10.34 -6.04 8.22
N GLY A 123 9.85 -7.20 7.77
CA GLY A 123 9.70 -8.41 8.59
C GLY A 123 8.43 -8.43 9.45
N HIS A 124 7.61 -7.38 9.39
CA HIS A 124 6.29 -7.33 10.04
C HIS A 124 5.24 -8.08 9.23
N VAL A 125 4.29 -8.69 9.94
CA VAL A 125 3.14 -9.38 9.33
C VAL A 125 1.89 -8.56 9.55
N LEU A 126 1.25 -8.15 8.47
CA LEU A 126 0.02 -7.37 8.50
C LEU A 126 -1.17 -8.31 8.33
N LYS A 127 -2.03 -8.39 9.35
CA LYS A 127 -3.24 -9.22 9.36
C LYS A 127 -4.46 -8.38 9.06
N ILE A 128 -5.15 -8.72 7.98
CA ILE A 128 -6.44 -8.14 7.59
C ILE A 128 -7.51 -9.17 7.91
N ILE A 129 -8.34 -8.90 8.91
CA ILE A 129 -9.35 -9.83 9.44
C ILE A 129 -10.73 -9.40 8.93
N PHE A 130 -11.36 -10.30 8.20
CA PHE A 130 -12.71 -10.20 7.68
C PHE A 130 -13.64 -11.07 8.54
N PRO A 131 -14.34 -10.49 9.53
CA PRO A 131 -15.34 -11.23 10.30
C PRO A 131 -16.59 -11.50 9.46
N LEU A 132 -17.30 -12.60 9.73
CA LEU A 132 -18.59 -12.86 9.08
C LEU A 132 -19.65 -11.84 9.50
N GLY A 133 -20.51 -11.45 8.55
CA GLY A 133 -21.67 -10.60 8.80
C GLY A 133 -21.41 -9.10 8.66
N LYS A 134 -22.01 -8.28 9.52
CA LYS A 134 -21.95 -6.80 9.49
C LYS A 134 -20.73 -6.21 10.20
N GLY A 135 -19.79 -7.05 10.62
CA GLY A 135 -18.60 -6.63 11.35
C GLY A 135 -17.69 -5.73 10.50
N ARG A 136 -16.97 -4.82 11.16
CA ARG A 136 -15.93 -4.01 10.50
C ARG A 136 -14.72 -4.89 10.23
N CYS A 137 -14.04 -4.66 9.11
CA CYS A 137 -12.73 -5.26 8.86
C CYS A 137 -11.71 -4.68 9.85
N TYR A 138 -10.86 -5.52 10.41
CA TYR A 138 -9.78 -5.11 11.30
C TYR A 138 -8.43 -5.28 10.62
N ILE A 139 -7.52 -4.33 10.83
CA ILE A 139 -6.14 -4.41 10.35
C ILE A 139 -5.24 -4.37 11.58
N VAL A 140 -4.49 -5.44 11.79
CA VAL A 140 -3.59 -5.61 12.93
C VAL A 140 -2.17 -5.82 12.40
N GLN A 141 -1.20 -5.10 12.96
CA GLN A 141 0.22 -5.31 12.69
C GLN A 141 0.81 -6.17 13.79
N GLU A 142 1.53 -7.23 13.40
CA GLU A 142 2.38 -8.05 14.29
C GLU A 142 3.86 -7.74 14.10
#